data_AF-A0A8K0JRI3-F1
#
_entry.id   AF-A0A8K0JRI3-F1
#
_cell.length_a   1.000
_cell.length_b   1.000
_cell.length_c   1.000
_cell.angle_alpha   90.00
_cell.angle_beta   90.00
_cell.angle_gamma   90.00
#
_symmetry.space_group_name_H-M   'P 1'
#
loop_
_entity.id
_entity.type
_entity.pdbx_description
1 polymer ?
#
loop_
_entity_poly.entity_id
_entity_poly.type
_entity_poly.pdbx_seq_one_letter_code
_entity_poly.pdbx_strand_id
1 'polypeptide(L)'
;MNHPDRVAAWLVDPDETGQLPMEITDVDNQLGKSIKVILFAQDHTIGNLIRSQLLLDPNVTFAGYRIPHPLDNKVELRIATDPNPKDRPYVSPRKALLNACTTLMLLTQRLKKDFEEQSKALEIGAGVGLNMGMDMSQGGNLGSMGQPGGYGGMDGDFGYGGMSMGATHGASAEDPYQY
;
A
#
# COMPACT_ATOMS: atom_id res chain seq x y z
N MET A 1 32.65 -4.52 -30.65
CA MET A 1 33.33 -3.31 -31.15
C MET A 1 32.48 -2.04 -31.04
N ASN A 2 31.17 -2.06 -31.32
CA ASN A 2 30.30 -0.86 -31.23
C ASN A 2 29.28 -0.88 -30.07
N HIS A 3 29.51 -1.66 -29.00
CA HIS A 3 28.66 -1.54 -27.82
C HIS A 3 29.12 -0.34 -26.98
N PRO A 4 28.19 0.50 -26.48
CA PRO A 4 28.54 1.57 -25.56
C PRO A 4 29.05 0.99 -24.24
N ASP A 5 29.74 1.82 -23.47
CA ASP A 5 30.16 1.44 -22.12
C ASP A 5 28.93 1.25 -21.22
N ARG A 6 29.02 0.28 -20.29
CA ARG A 6 27.92 -0.06 -19.37
C ARG A 6 27.65 1.05 -18.37
N VAL A 7 28.63 1.89 -18.06
CA VAL A 7 28.51 2.97 -17.07
C VAL A 7 27.59 4.09 -17.58
N ALA A 8 27.62 4.35 -18.88
CA ALA A 8 26.72 5.31 -19.55
C ALA A 8 25.22 4.95 -19.40
N ALA A 9 24.92 3.75 -18.93
CA ALA A 9 23.55 3.33 -18.66
C ALA A 9 22.91 4.05 -17.45
N TRP A 10 23.71 4.48 -16.48
CA TRP A 10 23.23 5.01 -15.20
C TRP A 10 24.01 6.25 -14.71
N LEU A 11 25.18 6.54 -15.29
CA LEU A 11 25.96 7.73 -14.99
C LEU A 11 25.74 8.81 -16.05
N VAL A 12 25.43 10.02 -15.61
CA VAL A 12 25.43 11.23 -16.43
C VAL A 12 26.52 12.13 -15.87
N ASP A 13 27.60 12.30 -16.63
CA ASP A 13 28.69 13.21 -16.28
C ASP A 13 28.44 14.57 -16.96
N PRO A 14 27.99 15.60 -16.22
CA PRO A 14 27.62 16.88 -16.82
C PRO A 14 28.83 17.61 -17.40
N ASP A 15 30.02 17.40 -16.83
CA ASP A 15 31.28 18.01 -17.28
C ASP A 15 31.77 17.41 -18.61
N GLU A 16 31.46 16.13 -18.86
CA GLU A 16 31.86 15.44 -20.09
C GLU A 16 30.81 15.56 -21.20
N THR A 17 29.53 15.41 -20.85
CA THR A 17 28.42 15.35 -21.81
C THR A 17 27.71 16.69 -22.00
N GLY A 18 27.87 17.64 -21.07
CA GLY A 18 27.10 18.88 -21.02
C GLY A 18 25.62 18.69 -20.71
N GLN A 19 25.18 17.46 -20.40
CA GLN A 19 23.78 17.12 -20.16
C GLN A 19 23.48 17.09 -18.66
N LEU A 20 22.35 17.69 -18.28
CA LEU A 20 21.85 17.59 -16.91
C LEU A 20 21.09 16.27 -16.74
N PRO A 21 21.06 15.68 -15.52
CA PRO A 21 20.33 14.44 -15.26
C PRO A 21 18.82 14.53 -15.56
N MET A 22 18.27 15.74 -15.56
CA MET A 22 16.86 16.02 -15.80
C MET A 22 16.68 17.34 -16.56
N GLU A 23 15.79 17.30 -17.55
CA GLU A 23 15.30 18.49 -18.24
C GLU A 23 13.78 18.60 -18.12
N ILE A 24 13.28 19.82 -17.89
CA ILE A 24 11.85 20.09 -17.79
C ILE A 24 11.48 21.16 -18.81
N THR A 25 10.63 20.79 -19.76
CA THR A 25 10.07 21.70 -20.75
C THR A 25 8.59 21.91 -20.48
N ASP A 26 8.16 23.16 -20.38
CA ASP A 26 6.74 23.48 -20.34
C ASP A 26 6.16 23.24 -21.74
N VAL A 27 5.10 22.44 -21.82
CA VAL A 27 4.40 22.13 -23.06
C VAL A 27 3.03 22.74 -22.97
N ASP A 28 2.84 23.85 -23.67
CA ASP A 28 1.51 24.46 -23.76
C ASP A 28 0.68 23.67 -24.77
N ASN A 29 -0.50 23.23 -24.36
CA ASN A 29 -1.41 22.49 -25.21
C ASN A 29 -2.83 22.97 -24.96
N GLN A 30 -3.70 22.85 -25.97
CA GLN A 30 -5.08 23.35 -25.87
C GLN A 30 -5.91 22.69 -24.75
N LEU A 31 -5.41 21.58 -24.20
CA LEU A 31 -6.04 20.79 -23.14
C LEU A 31 -5.63 21.20 -21.71
N GLY A 32 -4.75 22.19 -21.55
CA GLY A 32 -4.35 22.71 -20.24
C GLY A 32 -2.83 22.77 -20.03
N LYS A 33 -2.42 23.05 -18.78
CA LYS A 33 -1.01 23.21 -18.41
C LYS A 33 -0.35 21.85 -18.32
N SER A 34 0.66 21.62 -19.16
CA SER A 34 1.41 20.36 -19.18
C SER A 34 2.91 20.59 -19.18
N ILE A 35 3.64 19.60 -18.68
CA ILE A 35 5.11 19.58 -18.71
C ILE A 35 5.59 18.27 -19.32
N LYS A 36 6.70 18.36 -20.05
CA LYS A 36 7.51 17.22 -20.48
C LYS A 36 8.77 17.21 -19.63
N VAL A 37 9.01 16.08 -18.97
CA VAL A 37 10.20 15.83 -18.17
C VAL A 37 11.01 14.75 -18.85
N ILE A 38 12.28 15.02 -19.10
CA ILE A 38 13.23 14.06 -19.64
C ILE A 38 14.18 13.69 -18.50
N LEU A 39 14.26 12.39 -18.20
CA LEU A 39 15.21 11.84 -17.24
C LEU A 39 16.26 11.04 -18.01
N PHE A 40 17.52 11.40 -17.83
CA PHE A 40 18.65 10.73 -18.48
C PHE A 40 19.25 9.67 -17.56
N ALA A 41 19.79 8.62 -18.17
CA ALA A 41 20.35 7.44 -17.51
C ALA A 41 19.36 6.79 -16.51
N GLN A 42 18.07 6.79 -16.88
CA GLN A 42 16.98 6.18 -16.12
C GLN A 42 16.18 5.22 -17.00
N ASP A 43 15.42 4.34 -16.37
CA ASP A 43 14.66 3.26 -17.02
C ASP A 43 13.19 3.19 -16.55
N HIS A 44 12.52 2.10 -16.89
CA HIS A 44 11.13 1.85 -16.48
C HIS A 44 10.93 1.82 -14.96
N THR A 45 11.97 1.57 -14.16
CA THR A 45 11.89 1.47 -12.71
C THR A 45 11.38 2.79 -12.11
N ILE A 46 12.08 3.89 -12.38
CA ILE A 46 11.65 5.22 -11.92
C ILE A 46 10.47 5.74 -12.75
N GLY A 47 10.47 5.51 -14.07
CA GLY A 47 9.41 6.00 -14.95
C GLY A 47 8.02 5.48 -14.55
N ASN A 48 7.90 4.18 -14.31
CA ASN A 48 6.63 3.57 -13.91
C ASN A 48 6.24 3.94 -12.48
N LEU A 49 7.21 4.03 -11.57
CA LEU A 49 6.96 4.36 -10.17
C LEU A 49 6.35 5.77 -10.05
N ILE A 50 6.98 6.77 -10.69
CA ILE A 50 6.50 8.16 -10.67
C ILE A 50 5.15 8.27 -11.38
N ARG A 51 4.99 7.63 -12.55
CA ARG A 51 3.70 7.61 -13.26
C ARG A 51 2.58 7.08 -12.37
N SER A 52 2.82 5.96 -11.70
CA SER A 52 1.80 5.31 -10.86
C SER A 52 1.40 6.22 -9.70
N GLN A 53 2.36 6.88 -9.05
CA GLN A 53 2.07 7.82 -7.97
C GLN A 53 1.30 9.06 -8.47
N LEU A 54 1.65 9.59 -9.64
CA LEU A 54 0.98 10.76 -10.21
C LEU A 54 -0.48 10.49 -10.56
N LEU A 55 -0.80 9.28 -11.03
CA LEU A 55 -2.18 8.90 -11.36
C LEU A 55 -3.09 8.77 -10.13
N LEU A 56 -2.52 8.70 -8.92
CA LEU A 56 -3.28 8.73 -7.67
C LEU A 56 -3.67 10.16 -7.26
N ASP A 57 -2.95 11.19 -7.74
CA ASP A 57 -3.28 12.58 -7.41
C ASP A 57 -4.49 13.02 -8.25
N PRO A 58 -5.62 13.38 -7.62
CA PRO A 58 -6.82 13.74 -8.36
C PRO A 58 -6.60 15.01 -9.21
N ASN A 59 -5.65 15.89 -8.87
CA ASN A 59 -5.33 17.11 -9.63
C ASN A 59 -4.65 16.84 -10.97
N VAL A 60 -4.11 15.63 -11.15
CA VAL A 60 -3.44 15.22 -12.38
C VAL A 60 -4.49 14.65 -13.34
N THR A 61 -4.62 15.27 -14.51
CA THR A 61 -5.53 14.81 -15.57
C THR A 61 -4.87 13.73 -16.43
N PHE A 62 -3.55 13.84 -16.61
CA PHE A 62 -2.79 12.88 -17.41
C PHE A 62 -1.38 12.72 -16.86
N ALA A 63 -0.95 11.47 -16.71
CA ALA A 63 0.44 11.11 -16.47
C ALA A 63 0.80 9.87 -17.29
N GLY A 64 1.84 9.98 -18.12
CA GLY A 64 2.33 8.89 -18.93
C GLY A 64 3.83 9.02 -19.16
N TYR A 65 4.53 7.88 -19.22
CA TYR A 65 5.95 7.85 -19.58
C TYR A 65 6.16 6.92 -20.77
N ARG A 66 7.25 7.16 -21.50
CA ARG A 66 7.74 6.26 -22.53
C ARG A 66 9.25 6.25 -22.57
N ILE A 67 9.82 5.16 -23.05
CA ILE A 67 11.20 5.08 -23.48
C ILE A 67 11.18 5.20 -25.01
N PRO A 68 11.76 6.26 -25.61
CA PRO A 68 11.67 6.49 -27.04
C PRO A 68 12.39 5.39 -27.85
N HIS A 69 13.49 4.88 -27.32
CA HIS A 69 14.26 3.79 -27.92
C HIS A 69 14.96 2.97 -26.82
N PRO A 70 14.96 1.62 -26.88
CA PRO A 70 15.51 0.79 -25.81
C PRO A 70 17.05 0.85 -25.67
N LEU A 71 17.77 1.33 -26.69
CA LEU A 71 19.23 1.52 -26.60
C LEU A 71 19.64 2.83 -25.93
N ASP A 72 18.69 3.76 -25.75
CA ASP A 72 18.93 5.03 -25.07
C ASP A 72 18.24 4.98 -23.72
N ASN A 73 19.05 5.04 -22.65
CA ASN A 73 18.53 5.07 -21.28
C ASN A 73 17.98 6.45 -20.96
N LYS A 74 16.84 6.77 -21.56
CA LYS A 74 16.14 8.03 -21.43
C LYS A 74 14.67 7.77 -21.24
N VAL A 75 14.10 8.36 -20.20
CA VAL A 75 12.66 8.31 -19.92
C VAL A 75 12.05 9.66 -20.23
N GLU A 76 11.02 9.67 -21.07
CA GLU A 76 10.20 10.86 -21.30
C GLU A 76 8.88 10.72 -20.54
N LEU A 77 8.68 11.56 -19.54
CA LEU A 77 7.47 11.66 -18.73
C LEU A 77 6.67 12.89 -19.17
N ARG A 78 5.36 12.74 -19.33
CA ARG A 78 4.44 13.84 -19.61
C ARG A 78 3.38 13.90 -18.53
N ILE A 79 3.19 15.10 -17.98
CA ILE A 79 2.26 15.37 -16.89
C ILE A 79 1.37 16.54 -17.30
N ALA A 80 0.06 16.38 -17.18
CA ALA A 80 -0.89 17.47 -17.33
C ALA A 80 -1.79 17.54 -16.10
N THR A 81 -2.00 18.76 -15.60
CA THR A 81 -2.94 19.03 -14.51
C THR A 81 -4.14 19.81 -15.01
N ASP A 82 -5.23 19.72 -14.26
CA ASP A 82 -6.44 20.47 -14.54
C ASP A 82 -6.15 21.98 -14.43
N PRO A 83 -6.35 22.78 -15.50
CA PRO A 83 -6.08 24.22 -15.46
C PRO A 83 -7.08 25.00 -14.60
N ASN A 84 -8.29 24.46 -14.36
CA ASN A 84 -9.33 25.16 -13.59
C ASN A 84 -10.22 24.18 -12.80
N PRO A 85 -9.69 23.57 -11.73
CA PRO A 85 -10.46 22.69 -10.87
C PRO A 85 -11.56 23.45 -10.12
N LYS A 86 -12.79 22.91 -10.12
CA LYS A 86 -13.95 23.53 -9.43
C LYS A 86 -13.96 23.26 -7.92
N ASP A 87 -13.62 22.03 -7.53
CA ASP A 87 -13.83 21.54 -6.15
C ASP A 87 -12.56 21.50 -5.30
N ARG A 88 -11.42 21.96 -5.82
CA ARG A 88 -10.09 21.81 -5.20
C ARG A 88 -9.12 22.90 -5.67
N PRO A 89 -8.04 23.19 -4.92
CA PRO A 89 -7.08 24.20 -5.33
C PRO A 89 -6.29 23.76 -6.57
N TYR A 90 -6.00 24.72 -7.45
CA TYR A 90 -5.12 24.49 -8.60
C TYR A 90 -3.72 24.08 -8.15
N VAL A 91 -3.19 23.02 -8.77
CA VAL A 91 -1.83 22.52 -8.58
C VAL A 91 -1.10 22.55 -9.92
N SER A 92 0.09 23.16 -9.94
CA SER A 92 0.93 23.14 -11.14
C SER A 92 1.50 21.74 -11.39
N PRO A 93 1.74 21.34 -12.66
CA PRO A 93 2.31 20.02 -12.95
C PRO A 93 3.66 19.78 -12.27
N ARG A 94 4.50 20.83 -12.17
CA ARG A 94 5.76 20.78 -11.42
C ARG A 94 5.54 20.47 -9.94
N LYS A 95 4.54 21.10 -9.31
CA LYS A 95 4.21 20.86 -7.91
C LYS A 95 3.62 19.46 -7.70
N ALA A 96 2.78 18.97 -8.61
CA ALA A 96 2.28 17.60 -8.58
C ALA A 96 3.42 16.57 -8.63
N LEU A 97 4.41 16.79 -9.49
CA LEU A 97 5.61 15.96 -9.55
C LEU A 97 6.40 15.96 -8.23
N LEU A 98 6.64 17.12 -7.64
CA LEU A 98 7.34 17.24 -6.36
C LEU A 98 6.59 16.54 -5.23
N ASN A 99 5.27 16.71 -5.17
CA ASN A 99 4.41 16.03 -4.21
C ASN A 99 4.51 14.51 -4.37
N ALA A 100 4.41 14.00 -5.60
CA ALA A 100 4.54 12.57 -5.89
C ALA A 100 5.89 12.01 -5.43
N CYS A 101 7.01 12.67 -5.76
CA CYS A 101 8.34 12.26 -5.31
C CYS A 101 8.45 12.26 -3.78
N THR A 102 7.92 13.29 -3.12
CA THR A 102 7.94 13.38 -1.65
C THR A 102 7.15 12.24 -1.01
N THR A 103 5.96 11.94 -1.53
CA THR A 103 5.15 10.81 -1.07
C THR A 103 5.88 9.48 -1.28
N LEU A 104 6.51 9.27 -2.44
CA LEU A 104 7.29 8.05 -2.71
C LEU A 104 8.46 7.89 -1.73
N MET A 105 9.18 8.97 -1.40
CA MET A 105 10.25 8.93 -0.41
C MET A 105 9.72 8.52 0.97
N LEU A 106 8.60 9.10 1.40
CA LEU A 106 7.97 8.77 2.69
C LEU A 106 7.46 7.32 2.72
N LEU A 107 6.83 6.86 1.64
CA LEU A 107 6.37 5.47 1.52
C LEU A 107 7.54 4.49 1.57
N THR A 108 8.64 4.79 0.88
CA THR A 108 9.85 3.95 0.89
C THR A 108 10.50 3.90 2.27
N GLN A 109 10.57 5.04 2.97
CA GLN A 109 11.07 5.09 4.34
C GLN A 109 10.20 4.29 5.31
N ARG A 110 8.87 4.40 5.17
CA ARG A 110 7.93 3.61 5.97
C ARG A 110 8.07 2.12 5.69
N LEU A 111 8.08 1.73 4.41
CA LEU A 111 8.26 0.33 4.00
C LEU A 111 9.56 -0.26 4.57
N LYS A 112 10.66 0.50 4.49
CA LYS A 112 11.95 0.08 5.06
C LYS A 112 11.84 -0.17 6.57
N LYS A 113 11.24 0.77 7.30
CA LYS A 113 11.07 0.64 8.75
C LYS A 113 10.20 -0.57 9.12
N ASP A 114 9.04 -0.69 8.49
CA ASP A 114 8.08 -1.77 8.76
C ASP A 114 8.72 -3.14 8.44
N PHE A 115 9.49 -3.22 7.35
CA PHE A 115 10.23 -4.42 6.98
C PHE A 115 11.34 -4.76 7.98
N GLU A 116 12.13 -3.78 8.43
CA GLU A 116 13.19 -4.01 9.44
C GLU A 116 12.63 -4.47 10.78
N GLU A 117 11.50 -3.91 11.23
CA GLU A 117 10.80 -4.33 12.45
C GLU A 117 10.28 -5.77 12.33
N GLN A 118 9.64 -6.12 11.21
CA GLN A 118 9.15 -7.47 10.96
C GLN A 118 10.28 -8.49 10.80
N SER A 119 11.37 -8.13 10.11
CA SER A 119 12.54 -9.00 9.93
C SER A 119 13.16 -9.37 11.29
N LYS A 120 13.32 -8.38 12.19
CA LYS A 120 13.83 -8.62 13.55
C LYS A 120 12.89 -9.50 14.38
N ALA A 121 11.58 -9.26 14.29
CA ALA A 121 10.59 -10.10 14.98
C ALA A 121 10.69 -11.57 14.51
N LEU A 122 10.92 -11.79 13.22
CA LEU A 122 11.08 -13.13 12.65
C LEU A 122 12.39 -13.81 13.10
N GLU A 123 13.51 -13.06 13.13
CA GLU A 123 14.83 -13.56 13.56
C GLU A 123 14.86 -13.97 15.04
N ILE A 124 14.07 -13.31 15.90
CA ILE A 124 13.95 -13.63 17.33
C ILE A 124 13.11 -14.89 17.58
N GLY A 125 12.59 -15.55 16.52
CA GLY A 125 11.84 -16.80 16.64
C GLY A 125 10.34 -16.60 16.88
N ALA A 126 9.81 -15.39 16.66
CA ALA A 126 8.37 -15.19 16.48
C ALA A 126 7.98 -15.46 15.01
N GLY A 127 8.31 -16.65 14.52
CA GLY A 127 7.76 -17.14 13.26
C GLY A 127 6.24 -17.23 13.39
N VAL A 128 5.55 -16.69 12.39
CA VAL A 128 4.16 -16.97 11.99
C VAL A 128 3.34 -17.66 13.09
N GLY A 129 2.46 -16.91 13.74
CA GLY A 129 1.53 -17.45 14.74
C GLY A 129 0.78 -18.67 14.23
N LEU A 130 1.30 -19.86 14.57
CA LEU A 130 0.44 -20.97 14.91
C LEU A 130 -0.27 -20.52 16.18
N ASN A 131 -1.53 -20.16 16.02
CA ASN A 131 -2.53 -20.20 17.06
C ASN A 131 -2.62 -21.63 17.61
N MET A 132 -1.64 -22.03 18.42
CA MET A 132 -1.74 -23.17 19.31
C MET A 132 -1.92 -22.58 20.69
N GLY A 133 -3.16 -22.61 21.18
CA GLY A 133 -3.45 -22.36 22.58
C GLY A 133 -2.63 -23.32 23.43
N MET A 134 -1.51 -22.83 23.97
CA MET A 134 -0.90 -23.43 25.15
C MET A 134 -1.66 -22.88 26.36
N ASP A 135 -2.80 -23.51 26.63
CA ASP A 135 -3.36 -23.56 27.98
C ASP A 135 -2.40 -24.38 28.85
N MET A 136 -1.60 -23.69 29.65
CA MET A 136 -0.71 -24.27 30.65
C MET A 136 -1.45 -24.58 31.98
N SER A 137 -2.77 -24.81 31.98
CA SER A 137 -3.53 -25.08 33.22
C SER A 137 -4.00 -26.53 33.43
N GLN A 138 -3.83 -27.45 32.48
CA GLN A 138 -4.19 -28.86 32.70
C GLN A 138 -3.19 -29.85 32.10
N GLY A 139 -2.27 -30.31 32.94
CA GLY A 139 -1.45 -31.49 32.63
C GLY A 139 -1.17 -32.30 33.90
N GLY A 140 -1.72 -33.51 33.99
CA GLY A 140 -1.19 -34.56 34.86
C GLY A 140 -2.18 -35.32 35.73
N ASN A 141 -3.13 -36.03 35.11
CA ASN A 141 -3.81 -37.16 35.74
C ASN A 141 -2.79 -38.31 35.92
N LEU A 142 -2.16 -38.40 37.11
CA LEU A 142 -1.41 -39.59 37.55
C LEU A 142 -2.35 -40.52 38.30
N GLY A 143 -2.49 -41.74 37.79
CA GLY A 143 -3.54 -42.68 38.20
C GLY A 143 -3.43 -43.27 39.61
N SER A 144 -4.60 -43.66 40.10
CA SER A 144 -4.91 -44.93 40.77
C SER A 144 -4.09 -45.36 42.00
N MET A 145 -4.63 -45.13 43.20
CA MET A 145 -4.72 -46.15 44.27
C MET A 145 -5.65 -45.70 45.41
N GLY A 146 -6.73 -46.44 45.65
CA GLY A 146 -7.38 -46.58 46.97
C GLY A 146 -8.67 -45.79 47.24
N GLN A 147 -9.83 -46.47 47.15
CA GLN A 147 -11.04 -46.21 47.96
C GLN A 147 -10.92 -46.96 49.33
N PRO A 148 -11.82 -46.82 50.35
CA PRO A 148 -13.16 -46.20 50.37
C PRO A 148 -13.56 -45.38 51.65
N GLY A 149 -14.70 -44.67 51.58
CA GLY A 149 -15.54 -44.20 52.71
C GLY A 149 -15.41 -42.70 53.04
N GLY A 150 -16.45 -41.89 53.26
CA GLY A 150 -17.90 -42.01 53.42
C GLY A 150 -18.42 -40.68 54.06
N TYR A 151 -19.75 -40.42 54.03
CA TYR A 151 -20.57 -39.42 54.79
C TYR A 151 -20.24 -37.90 54.65
N GLY A 152 -21.13 -36.95 54.34
CA GLY A 152 -22.58 -36.84 54.09
C GLY A 152 -23.06 -35.36 54.16
N GLY A 153 -24.34 -35.06 53.83
CA GLY A 153 -25.09 -33.81 54.12
C GLY A 153 -25.35 -32.87 52.92
N MET A 154 -26.54 -32.86 52.27
CA MET A 154 -27.80 -32.10 52.57
C MET A 154 -27.69 -30.58 52.28
N ASP A 155 -28.60 -29.79 51.68
CA ASP A 155 -29.87 -29.87 50.92
C ASP A 155 -30.22 -28.42 50.50
N GLY A 156 -31.10 -28.23 49.49
CA GLY A 156 -31.86 -26.98 49.20
C GLY A 156 -31.38 -26.19 47.98
N ASP A 157 -32.19 -25.68 47.05
CA ASP A 157 -33.62 -25.38 47.00
C ASP A 157 -34.04 -25.16 45.53
N PHE A 158 -35.33 -25.35 45.23
CA PHE A 158 -35.95 -25.45 43.90
C PHE A 158 -36.25 -24.09 43.23
N GLY A 159 -36.36 -24.07 41.90
CA GLY A 159 -36.98 -22.93 41.19
C GLY A 159 -37.08 -23.08 39.67
N TYR A 160 -38.00 -23.93 39.20
CA TYR A 160 -38.44 -24.00 37.79
C TYR A 160 -39.70 -23.15 37.59
N GLY A 161 -39.72 -22.28 36.58
CA GLY A 161 -40.89 -21.61 36.03
C GLY A 161 -40.46 -20.76 34.84
N GLY A 162 -40.99 -20.82 33.63
CA GLY A 162 -42.26 -21.35 33.17
C GLY A 162 -42.99 -20.26 32.37
N MET A 163 -42.85 -20.30 31.04
CA MET A 163 -43.75 -19.75 30.00
C MET A 163 -43.84 -18.21 29.80
N SER A 164 -43.64 -17.73 28.56
CA SER A 164 -44.77 -17.39 27.66
C SER A 164 -44.30 -16.62 26.42
N MET A 165 -44.78 -17.08 25.25
CA MET A 165 -44.66 -16.44 23.94
C MET A 165 -45.28 -15.03 23.91
N GLY A 166 -44.68 -14.16 23.09
CA GLY A 166 -45.28 -12.93 22.60
C GLY A 166 -44.71 -12.58 21.23
N ALA A 167 -45.40 -12.99 20.16
CA ALA A 167 -45.12 -12.59 18.79
C ALA A 167 -45.89 -11.30 18.46
N THR A 168 -45.19 -10.28 17.97
CA THR A 168 -45.80 -9.10 17.33
C THR A 168 -45.25 -8.96 15.91
N HIS A 169 -46.18 -8.90 14.95
CA HIS A 169 -45.97 -8.81 13.51
C HIS A 169 -45.42 -7.46 13.05
N GLY A 170 -44.67 -7.48 11.92
CA GLY A 170 -44.91 -6.57 10.80
C GLY A 170 -43.87 -5.49 10.51
N ALA A 171 -43.02 -5.74 9.50
CA ALA A 171 -42.67 -4.78 8.43
C ALA A 171 -41.80 -5.50 7.38
N SER A 172 -42.37 -5.76 6.20
CA SER A 172 -41.65 -6.25 5.02
C SER A 172 -40.78 -5.12 4.45
N ALA A 173 -39.48 -5.37 4.30
CA ALA A 173 -38.59 -4.51 3.52
C ALA A 173 -38.51 -5.08 2.09
N GLU A 174 -38.95 -4.30 1.11
CA GLU A 174 -38.90 -4.64 -0.31
C GLU A 174 -37.46 -4.54 -0.84
N ASP A 175 -37.10 -5.48 -1.71
CA ASP A 175 -35.77 -5.71 -2.28
C ASP A 175 -35.53 -4.78 -3.49
N PRO A 176 -34.50 -3.91 -3.51
CA PRO A 176 -34.35 -2.85 -4.52
C PRO A 176 -33.76 -3.30 -5.88
N TYR A 177 -33.90 -4.57 -6.26
CA TYR A 177 -33.37 -5.10 -7.53
C TYR A 177 -34.43 -5.82 -8.37
N GLN A 178 -35.45 -5.09 -8.82
CA GLN A 178 -36.28 -5.45 -9.97
C GLN A 178 -36.11 -4.37 -11.03
N TYR A 179 -35.91 -4.82 -12.28
CA TYR A 179 -35.44 -4.10 -13.47
C TYR A 179 -36.04 -2.71 -13.74
#